data_AF-A0A657B496-F1
#
_entry.id   AF-A0A657B496-F1
#
_cell.length_a   1.000
_cell.length_b   1.000
_cell.length_c   1.000
_cell.angle_alpha   90.00
_cell.angle_beta   90.00
_cell.angle_gamma   90.00
#
_symmetry.space_group_name_H-M   'P 1'
#
loop_
_entity.id
_entity.type
_entity.pdbx_description
1 polymer ?
#
loop_
_entity_poly.entity_id
_entity_poly.type
_entity_poly.pdbx_seq_one_letter_code
_entity_poly.pdbx_strand_id
1 'polypeptide(L)' 'MGSENDDQARRFINLIDEFYDRNVKLIISAAAPIHALYEGGRLSFEFERTESRLLEMQSEEYLASEHRA' A
#
# COMPACT_ATOMS: atom_id res chain seq x y z
N MET A 1 -10.20 -3.59 -8.91
CA MET A 1 -9.53 -4.81 -9.44
C MET A 1 -10.36 -6.01 -9.03
N GLY A 2 -10.74 -6.88 -9.97
CA GLY A 2 -11.46 -8.14 -9.68
C GLY A 2 -10.52 -9.32 -9.36
N SER A 3 -11.09 -10.49 -9.04
CA SER A 3 -10.36 -11.71 -8.63
C SER A 3 -9.33 -12.24 -9.63
N GLU A 4 -9.45 -11.86 -10.90
CA GLU A 4 -8.47 -12.18 -11.96
C GLU A 4 -7.15 -11.38 -11.81
N ASN A 5 -7.15 -10.33 -10.99
CA ASN A 5 -5.98 -9.49 -10.71
C ASN A 5 -5.39 -9.72 -9.32
N ASP A 6 -5.78 -10.79 -8.63
CA ASP A 6 -5.24 -11.12 -7.29
C ASP A 6 -3.71 -11.18 -7.28
N ASP A 7 -3.08 -11.69 -8.35
CA ASP A 7 -1.62 -11.70 -8.46
C ASP A 7 -1.00 -10.29 -8.55
N GLN A 8 -1.67 -9.35 -9.22
CA GLN A 8 -1.21 -7.95 -9.32
C GLN A 8 -1.42 -7.23 -7.99
N ALA A 9 -2.57 -7.43 -7.35
CA ALA A 9 -2.85 -6.89 -6.02
C ALA A 9 -1.84 -7.40 -5.00
N ARG A 10 -1.52 -8.70 -5.01
CA ARG A 10 -0.50 -9.28 -4.12
C ARG A 10 0.89 -8.69 -4.34
N ARG A 11 1.31 -8.49 -5.59
CA ARG A 11 2.59 -7.82 -5.88
C ARG A 11 2.61 -6.38 -5.40
N PHE A 12 1.49 -5.66 -5.55
CA PHE A 12 1.35 -4.30 -5.06
C PHE A 12 1.44 -4.25 -3.53
N ILE A 13 0.72 -5.12 -2.82
CA ILE A 13 0.78 -5.27 -1.36
C ILE A 13 2.23 -5.50 -0.91
N ASN A 14 2.91 -6.49 -1.49
CA ASN A 14 4.30 -6.82 -1.14
C ASN A 14 5.26 -5.64 -1.37
N LEU A 15 5.05 -4.85 -2.44
CA LEU A 15 5.87 -3.68 -2.73
C LEU A 15 5.68 -2.59 -1.66
N ILE A 16 4.44 -2.32 -1.26
CA ILE A 16 4.14 -1.35 -0.21
C ILE A 16 4.69 -1.81 1.14
N ASP A 17 4.54 -3.08 1.48
CA ASP A 17 5.08 -3.64 2.72
C ASP A 17 6.60 -3.44 2.81
N GLU A 18 7.34 -3.76 1.75
CA GLU A 18 8.81 -3.59 1.72
C GLU A 18 9.23 -2.13 1.87
N PHE A 19 8.53 -1.21 1.20
CA PHE A 19 8.79 0.22 1.32
C PHE A 19 8.44 0.76 2.70
N TYR A 20 7.32 0.29 3.26
CA TYR A 20 6.93 0.67 4.60
C TYR A 20 8.00 0.25 5.62
N ASP A 21 8.42 -1.02 5.58
CA ASP A 21 9.34 -1.61 6.56
C ASP A 21 10.74 -0.98 6.49
N ARG A 22 11.16 -0.54 5.31
CA ARG A 22 12.42 0.21 5.10
C ARG A 22 12.31 1.72 5.33
N ASN A 23 11.13 2.22 5.69
CA ASN A 23 10.85 3.65 5.82
C ASN A 23 11.09 4.45 4.51
N VAL A 24 10.82 3.86 3.35
CA VAL A 24 11.05 4.51 2.05
C VAL A 24 9.94 5.53 1.77
N LYS A 25 10.34 6.72 1.34
CA LYS A 25 9.41 7.79 0.94
C LYS A 25 8.87 7.49 -0.45
N LEU A 26 7.59 7.13 -0.52
CA LEU A 26 6.89 6.78 -1.77
C LEU A 26 5.96 7.91 -2.19
N ILE A 27 6.02 8.30 -3.47
CA ILE A 27 5.03 9.17 -4.11
C ILE A 27 4.40 8.38 -5.27
N ILE A 28 3.08 8.23 -5.24
CA ILE A 28 2.33 7.47 -6.25
C ILE A 28 1.02 8.21 -6.58
N SER A 29 0.60 8.14 -7.85
CA SER A 29 -0.71 8.63 -8.30
C SER A 29 -1.54 7.47 -8.82
N ALA A 30 -2.84 7.48 -8.54
CA ALA A 30 -3.77 6.49 -9.04
C ALA A 30 -5.03 7.14 -9.61
N ALA A 31 -5.70 6.46 -10.54
CA ALA A 31 -6.95 6.94 -11.15
C ALA A 31 -8.16 6.89 -10.20
N ALA A 32 -8.03 6.21 -9.06
CA ALA A 32 -9.04 6.05 -8.03
C ALA A 32 -8.38 6.09 -6.63
N PRO A 33 -9.12 6.45 -5.57
CA PRO A 33 -8.60 6.39 -4.21
C PRO A 33 -8.28 4.96 -3.78
N ILE A 34 -7.36 4.80 -2.83
CA ILE A 34 -6.81 3.50 -2.40
C ILE A 34 -7.90 2.48 -2.02
N HIS A 35 -8.90 2.84 -1.21
CA HIS A 35 -10.01 1.97 -0.83
C HIS A 35 -10.86 1.46 -2.01
N ALA A 36 -10.79 2.12 -3.17
CA ALA A 36 -11.53 1.75 -4.37
C ALA A 36 -10.67 0.98 -5.40
N LEU A 37 -9.36 0.81 -5.15
CA LEU A 37 -8.47 0.11 -6.09
C LEU A 37 -8.69 -1.40 -6.12
N TYR A 38 -9.18 -1.97 -5.02
CA TYR A 38 -9.46 -3.40 -4.90
C TYR A 38 -10.91 -3.63 -4.48
N GLU A 39 -11.68 -4.31 -5.34
CA GLU A 39 -13.15 -4.42 -5.20
C GLU A 39 -13.57 -5.67 -4.40
N GLY A 40 -12.69 -6.14 -3.53
CA GLY A 40 -12.91 -7.31 -2.70
C GLY A 40 -12.58 -8.64 -3.40
N GLY A 41 -12.17 -9.62 -2.60
CA GLY A 41 -11.78 -10.95 -3.05
C GLY A 41 -11.05 -11.72 -1.94
N ARG A 42 -10.05 -12.54 -2.26
CA ARG A 42 -9.27 -13.27 -1.25
C ARG A 42 -8.34 -12.39 -0.44
N LEU A 43 -7.86 -11.30 -1.03
CA LEU A 43 -6.84 -10.41 -0.45
C LEU A 43 -7.42 -9.20 0.30
N SER A 44 -8.72 -9.13 0.55
CA SER A 44 -9.37 -7.93 1.13
C SER A 44 -8.72 -7.49 2.44
N PHE A 45 -8.36 -8.43 3.31
CA PHE A 45 -7.72 -8.14 4.60
C PHE A 45 -6.27 -7.64 4.45
N GLU A 46 -5.51 -8.22 3.53
CA GLU A 46 -4.14 -7.76 3.23
C GLU A 46 -4.16 -6.37 2.58
N PHE A 47 -5.17 -6.09 1.75
CA PHE A 47 -5.36 -4.80 1.11
C PHE A 47 -5.75 -3.70 2.11
N GLU A 48 -6.63 -3.98 3.08
CA GLU A 48 -6.97 -3.05 4.17
C GLU A 48 -5.74 -2.65 5.01
N ARG A 49 -4.85 -3.62 5.27
CA ARG A 49 -3.55 -3.34 5.92
C ARG A 49 -2.67 -2.44 5.06
N THR A 50 -2.64 -2.70 3.76
CA THR A 50 -1.86 -1.89 2.79
C THR A 50 -2.38 -0.46 2.72
N GLU A 51 -3.69 -0.27 2.74
CA GLU A 51 -4.33 1.04 2.84
C GLU A 51 -3.90 1.77 4.12
N SER A 52 -3.96 1.10 5.27
CA SER A 52 -3.56 1.69 6.55
C SER A 52 -2.10 2.15 6.54
N ARG A 53 -1.19 1.33 6.00
CA ARG A 53 0.23 1.68 5.83
C ARG A 53 0.41 2.89 4.91
N LEU A 54 -0.26 2.92 3.76
CA LEU A 54 -0.18 4.06 2.84
C LEU A 54 -0.70 5.37 3.45
N LEU A 55 -1.73 5.31 4.30
CA LEU A 55 -2.21 6.46 5.05
C LEU A 55 -1.18 6.93 6.08
N GLU A 56 -0.58 5.99 6.81
CA GLU A 56 0.48 6.30 7.78
C GLU A 56 1.71 6.90 7.10
N MET A 57 2.10 6.40 5.92
CA MET A 57 3.22 6.91 5.13
C MET A 57 3.04 8.37 4.66
N GLN A 58 1.80 8.88 4.67
CA GLN A 58 1.49 10.28 4.37
C GLN A 58 1.59 11.20 5.59
N SER A 59 1.73 10.64 6.80
CA SER A 59 1.86 11.43 8.02
C SER A 59 3.21 12.17 8.08
N GLU A 60 3.22 13.33 8.73
CA GLU A 60 4.44 14.09 8.97
C GLU A 60 5.46 13.29 9.79
N GLU A 61 5.00 12.46 10.73
CA GLU A 61 5.84 11.59 11.56
C GLU A 61 6.61 10.56 10.73
N TYR A 62 5.92 9.91 9.78
CA TYR A 62 6.55 8.96 8.88
C TYR A 62 7.53 9.66 7.94
N LEU A 63 7.16 10.82 7.39
CA LEU A 63 8.02 11.58 6.48
C LEU A 63 9.24 12.20 7.17
N ALA A 64 9.14 12.49 8.46
CA ALA A 64 10.24 12.99 9.31
C ALA A 64 11.20 11.88 9.77
N SER A 65 10.79 10.61 9.68
CA SER A 65 11.62 9.48 10.05
C SER A 65 12.79 9.27 9.07
N GLU A 66 13.92 8.80 9.59
CA GLU A 66 15.08 8.44 8.77
C GLU A 66 14.90 7.07 8.10
N HIS A 67 15.44 6.93 6.89
CA HIS A 67 15.43 5.65 6.15
C HIS A 67 16.13 4.56 6.96
N ARG A 68 15.50 3.39 7.08
CA ARG A 68 16.10 2.24 7.75
C ARG A 68 16.91 1.45 6.71
N ALA A 69 18.24 1.51 6.85
CA ALA A 69 19.21 0.83 5.99
C ALA A 69 19.33 -0.67 6.30
#